data_AF-A0A7C2D3V5-F1
#
_entry.id   AF-A0A7C2D3V5-F1
#
_cell.length_a   1.000
_cell.length_b   1.000
_cell.length_c   1.000
_cell.angle_alpha   90.00
_cell.angle_beta   90.00
_cell.angle_gamma   90.00
#
_symmetry.space_group_name_H-M   'P 1'
#
loop_
_entity.id
_entity.type
_entity.pdbx_description
1 polymer ?
#
loop_
_entity_poly.entity_id
_entity_poly.type
_entity_poly.pdbx_seq_one_letter_code
_entity_poly.pdbx_strand_id
1 'polypeptide(L)' 'CFHFGLGPESRIRSLDITWPSGVRQTLENLAADQILKVTEPAARPAPSKPAAAKAAPARR' A
#
# COMPACT_ATOMS: atom_id res chain seq x y z
N CYS A 1 0.39 10.46 -28.20
CA CYS A 1 1.70 10.00 -27.72
C CYS A 1 1.54 9.55 -26.28
N PHE A 2 1.75 8.26 -25.97
CA PHE A 2 1.73 7.77 -24.59
C PHE A 2 3.11 8.01 -23.98
N HIS A 3 3.20 8.92 -23.03
CA HIS A 3 4.41 9.14 -22.24
C HIS A 3 4.23 8.44 -20.89
N PHE A 4 5.11 7.50 -20.59
CA PHE A 4 5.20 6.86 -19.29
C PHE A 4 6.63 7.03 -18.77
N GLY A 5 6.76 7.54 -17.55
CA GLY A 5 8.05 7.86 -16.94
C GLY A 5 7.90 8.91 -15.84
N LEU A 6 8.87 8.96 -14.93
CA LEU A 6 8.88 9.87 -13.78
C LEU A 6 9.36 11.29 -14.14
N GLY A 7 9.72 11.53 -15.40
CA GLY A 7 10.30 12.81 -15.83
C GLY A 7 11.59 13.11 -15.05
N PRO A 8 11.75 14.32 -14.47
CA PRO A 8 12.92 14.67 -13.66
C PRO A 8 12.85 14.18 -12.20
N GLU A 9 11.79 13.49 -11.77
CA GLU A 9 11.72 13.00 -10.38
C GLU A 9 12.72 11.87 -10.13
N SER A 10 13.53 12.03 -9.08
CA SER A 10 14.48 11.03 -8.61
C SER A 10 13.90 10.05 -7.59
N ARG A 11 12.62 10.20 -7.23
CA ARG A 11 11.92 9.34 -6.28
C ARG A 11 10.49 9.06 -6.72
N ILE A 12 10.03 7.84 -6.44
CA ILE A 12 8.65 7.42 -6.59
C ILE A 12 7.97 7.62 -5.23
N ARG A 13 6.87 8.38 -5.20
CA ARG A 13 6.10 8.61 -3.98
C ARG A 13 5.45 7.32 -3.47
N SER A 14 4.79 6.60 -4.36
CA SER A 14 4.09 5.35 -4.04
C SER A 14 4.07 4.42 -5.25
N LEU A 15 4.28 3.13 -4.98
CA LEU A 15 4.18 2.02 -5.92
C LEU A 15 3.19 1.01 -5.35
N ASP A 16 2.06 0.80 -6.03
CA ASP A 16 1.08 -0.23 -5.68
C ASP A 16 1.27 -1.47 -6.56
N ILE A 17 1.42 -2.62 -5.92
CA ILE A 17 1.58 -3.92 -6.55
C ILE A 17 0.36 -4.77 -6.19
N THR A 18 -0.42 -5.16 -7.20
CA THR A 18 -1.51 -6.13 -7.06
C THR A 18 -1.01 -7.51 -7.49
N TRP A 19 -0.94 -8.43 -6.54
CA TRP A 19 -0.47 -9.81 -6.75
C TRP A 19 -1.60 -10.72 -7.24
N PRO A 20 -1.31 -11.83 -7.96
CA PRO A 20 -2.32 -12.77 -8.44
C PRO A 20 -3.09 -13.47 -7.32
N SER A 21 -2.52 -13.59 -6.12
CA SER A 21 -3.22 -14.08 -4.92
C SER A 21 -4.27 -13.11 -4.36
N GLY A 22 -4.32 -11.87 -4.88
CA GLY A 22 -5.19 -10.81 -4.39
C GLY A 22 -4.57 -9.95 -3.29
N VAL A 23 -3.34 -10.22 -2.86
CA VAL A 23 -2.62 -9.35 -1.93
C VAL A 23 -2.24 -8.04 -2.63
N ARG A 24 -2.41 -6.90 -1.93
CA ARG A 24 -1.88 -5.61 -2.36
C ARG A 24 -0.68 -5.23 -1.51
N GLN A 25 0.39 -4.81 -2.16
CA GLN A 25 1.59 -4.32 -1.51
C GLN A 25 1.88 -2.90 -1.99
N THR A 26 1.95 -1.97 -1.04
CA THR A 26 2.32 -0.58 -1.31
C THR A 26 3.72 -0.33 -0.80
N LEU A 27 4.57 0.25 -1.65
CA LEU A 27 5.92 0.70 -1.33
C LEU A 27 5.99 2.21 -1.52
N GLU A 28 6.58 2.92 -0.56
CA GLU A 28 6.60 4.37 -0.53
C GLU A 28 8.03 4.91 -0.55
N ASN A 29 8.20 6.13 -1.07
CA ASN A 29 9.46 6.87 -1.04
C ASN A 29 10.66 6.05 -1.61
N LEU A 30 10.45 5.44 -2.78
CA LEU A 30 11.48 4.65 -3.43
C LEU A 30 12.40 5.57 -4.24
N ALA A 31 13.71 5.32 -4.20
CA ALA A 31 14.62 5.94 -5.15
C ALA A 31 14.30 5.46 -6.57
N ALA A 32 14.38 6.36 -7.55
CA ALA A 32 14.41 6.00 -8.95
C ALA A 32 15.75 5.31 -9.29
N ASP A 33 15.84 4.72 -10.48
CA ASP A 33 17.08 4.15 -11.03
C ASP A 33 17.68 2.97 -10.23
N GLN A 34 16.83 2.10 -9.67
CA GLN A 34 17.27 0.92 -8.94
C GLN A 34 16.46 -0.33 -9.29
N ILE A 35 17.07 -1.50 -9.12
CA ILE A 35 16.40 -2.80 -9.25
C ILE A 35 15.99 -3.27 -7.85
N LEU A 36 14.69 -3.40 -7.62
CA LEU A 36 14.14 -3.91 -6.37
C LEU A 36 13.72 -5.37 -6.52
N LYS A 37 14.25 -6.24 -5.66
CA LYS A 37 13.73 -7.60 -5.49
C LYS A 37 12.52 -7.55 -4.56
N VAL A 38 11.32 -7.66 -5.14
CA VAL A 38 10.05 -7.75 -4.43
C VAL A 38 9.54 -9.19 -4.45
N THR A 39 9.08 -9.66 -3.30
CA THR A 39 8.45 -10.96 -3.13
C THR A 39 7.04 -10.76 -2.63
N GLU A 40 6.11 -11.58 -3.13
CA GLU A 40 4.74 -11.58 -2.65
C GLU A 40 4.72 -11.82 -1.14
N PRO A 41 4.16 -10.88 -0.34
CA PRO A 41 4.05 -11.09 1.09
C PRO A 41 2.94 -12.11 1.36
N ALA A 42 3.13 -12.95 2.38
CA ALA A 42 2.02 -13.73 2.91
C ALA A 42 0.86 -12.78 3.22
N ALA A 43 -0.36 -13.19 2.87
CA ALA A 43 -1.56 -12.39 3.13
C ALA A 43 -1.51 -11.93 4.59
N ARG A 44 -1.32 -10.61 4.80
CA ARG A 44 -1.29 -10.06 6.14
C ARG A 44 -2.64 -10.42 6.75
N PRO A 45 -2.71 -11.21 7.83
CA PRO A 45 -3.97 -11.37 8.53
C PRO A 45 -4.44 -9.95 8.83
N ALA A 46 -5.63 -9.60 8.35
CA ALA A 46 -6.17 -8.27 8.52
C ALA A 46 -5.97 -7.88 10.00
N PRO A 47 -5.53 -6.65 10.32
CA PRO A 47 -5.61 -6.21 11.69
C PRO A 47 -7.07 -6.38 12.08
N SER A 48 -7.35 -7.37 12.93
CA SER A 48 -8.67 -7.62 13.48
C SER A 48 -9.02 -6.33 14.18
N LYS A 49 -9.84 -5.50 13.52
CA LYS A 49 -10.41 -4.28 14.04
C LYS A 49 -10.70 -4.50 15.52
N PRO A 50 -10.05 -3.81 16.47
CA PRO A 50 -10.63 -3.74 17.80
C PRO A 50 -11.99 -3.12 17.55
N ALA A 51 -13.02 -3.89 17.92
CA ALA A 51 -14.40 -3.52 17.78
C ALA A 51 -14.55 -2.03 18.06
N ALA A 52 -15.25 -1.34 17.17
CA ALA A 52 -15.85 -0.07 17.51
C ALA A 52 -16.63 -0.32 18.80
N ALA A 53 -16.06 0.10 19.94
CA ALA A 53 -16.77 0.25 21.17
C ALA A 53 -17.77 1.37 20.92
N LYS A 54 -18.92 0.98 20.36
CA LYS A 54 -20.16 1.70 20.48
C LYS A 54 -20.47 1.80 21.98
N ALA A 55 -20.05 2.89 22.62
CA ALA A 55 -20.77 3.39 23.78
C ALA A 55 -21.85 4.33 23.22
N ALA A 56 -23.04 3.77 23.05
CA ALA A 56 -24.26 4.51 22.73
C ALA A 56 -24.61 5.52 23.85
N PRO A 57 -25.43 6.55 23.57
CA PRO A 57 -25.51 7.75 24.39
C PRO A 57 -26.23 7.51 25.71
N ALA A 58 -25.71 8.08 26.81
CA ALA A 58 -26.42 8.16 28.07
C ALA A 58 -27.55 9.21 27.92
N ARG A 59 -28.78 8.71 27.78
CA ARG A 59 -30.01 9.48 27.94
C ARG A 59 -30.63 9.07 29.27
N ARG A 60 -30.62 9.93 30.28
CA ARG A 60 -31.64 9.98 31.33
C ARG A 60 -31.69 11.34 32.01
#